data_AF-A0A2A2GPC4-F1
#
_entry.id   AF-A0A2A2GPC4-F1
#
_cell.length_a   1.000
_cell.length_b   1.000
_cell.length_c   1.000
_cell.angle_alpha   90.00
_cell.angle_beta   90.00
_cell.angle_gamma   90.00
#
_symmetry.space_group_name_H-M   'P 1'
#
loop_
_entity.id
_entity.type
_entity.pdbx_description
1 polymer ?
#
loop_
_entity_poly.entity_id
_entity_poly.type
_entity_poly.pdbx_seq_one_letter_code
_entity_poly.pdbx_strand_id
1 'polypeptide(L)'
;MKEGVIERLRDPNDEFTFTGKTYPEVTNEMWADYLERGELKLLAPLKEPTGIAFMWVDETREEAQREGYKVMIEKFKKEVERGTYRVVV
;
A
#
# COMPACT_ATOMS: atom_id res chain seq x y z
N MET A 1 -4.17 11.74 6.08
CA MET A 1 -4.38 10.73 5.00
C MET A 1 -3.84 9.37 5.43
N LYS A 2 -2.57 9.29 5.87
CA LYS A 2 -2.04 8.09 6.53
C LYS A 2 -2.86 7.64 7.75
N GLU A 3 -3.19 8.57 8.65
CA GLU A 3 -3.99 8.25 9.84
C GLU A 3 -5.36 7.66 9.46
N GLY A 4 -6.07 8.29 8.52
CA GLY A 4 -7.35 7.76 8.03
C GLY A 4 -7.26 6.38 7.36
N VAL A 5 -6.11 6.00 6.78
CA VAL A 5 -5.93 4.63 6.26
C VAL A 5 -5.68 3.64 7.40
N ILE A 6 -4.90 4.03 8.40
CA ILE A 6 -4.67 3.22 9.61
C ILE A 6 -5.98 3.00 10.37
N GLU A 7 -6.78 4.05 10.55
CA GLU A 7 -8.09 3.96 11.20
C GLU A 7 -9.01 2.95 10.50
N ARG A 8 -9.08 2.99 9.16
CA ARG A 8 -9.86 2.04 8.37
C ARG A 8 -9.33 0.61 8.46
N LEU A 9 -8.01 0.42 8.47
CA LEU A 9 -7.41 -0.91 8.66
C LEU A 9 -7.69 -1.48 10.05
N ARG A 10 -7.80 -0.62 11.07
CA ARG A 10 -8.10 -1.02 12.45
C ARG A 10 -9.60 -1.15 12.71
N ASP A 11 -10.47 -0.70 11.81
CA ASP A 11 -11.92 -0.87 11.95
C ASP A 11 -12.35 -2.27 11.46
N PRO A 12 -12.83 -3.15 12.36
CA PRO A 12 -13.28 -4.49 11.98
C PRO A 12 -14.54 -4.49 11.11
N ASN A 13 -15.23 -3.35 10.97
CA ASN A 13 -16.41 -3.20 10.12
C ASN A 13 -16.10 -2.57 8.75
N ASP A 14 -14.86 -2.14 8.51
CA ASP A 14 -14.47 -1.59 7.22
C ASP A 14 -13.99 -2.72 6.29
N GLU A 15 -14.48 -2.70 5.06
CA GLU A 15 -14.10 -3.68 4.02
C GLU A 15 -12.79 -3.29 3.31
N PHE A 16 -12.10 -2.23 3.77
CA PHE A 16 -10.81 -1.85 3.24
C PHE A 16 -9.75 -2.92 3.50
N THR A 17 -9.10 -3.38 2.43
CA THR A 17 -7.99 -4.34 2.53
C THR A 17 -6.94 -4.00 1.49
N PHE A 18 -5.67 -4.20 1.86
CA PHE A 18 -4.60 -4.22 0.90
C PHE A 18 -4.51 -5.60 0.24
N THR A 19 -4.56 -5.60 -1.10
CA THR A 19 -4.41 -6.74 -2.04
C THR A 19 -4.23 -8.12 -1.40
N GLY A 20 -5.32 -8.78 -1.02
CA GLY A 20 -5.26 -10.09 -0.32
C GLY A 20 -4.64 -11.24 -1.12
N LYS A 21 -4.50 -11.14 -2.44
CA LYS A 21 -3.88 -12.22 -3.26
C LYS A 21 -2.35 -12.27 -3.16
N THR A 22 -1.70 -11.12 -2.94
CA THR A 22 -0.22 -11.05 -2.88
C THR A 22 0.30 -11.36 -1.48
N TYR A 23 -0.52 -11.06 -0.47
CA TYR A 23 -0.20 -11.21 0.95
C TYR A 23 -1.39 -11.85 1.70
N PRO A 24 -1.75 -13.10 1.38
CA PRO A 24 -2.90 -13.76 2.01
C PRO A 24 -2.75 -13.93 3.52
N GLU A 25 -1.52 -13.94 4.02
CA GLU A 25 -1.20 -14.07 5.44
C GLU A 25 -1.12 -12.73 6.19
N VAL A 26 -1.12 -11.59 5.49
CA VAL A 26 -1.00 -10.28 6.11
C VAL A 26 -2.39 -9.73 6.42
N THR A 27 -2.69 -9.59 7.71
CA THR A 27 -3.96 -9.04 8.19
C THR A 27 -3.99 -7.51 8.08
N ASN A 28 -5.18 -6.91 8.19
CA ASN A 28 -5.30 -5.45 8.23
C ASN A 28 -4.55 -4.82 9.42
N GLU A 29 -4.52 -5.49 10.58
CA GLU A 29 -3.72 -5.04 11.72
C GLU A 29 -2.22 -5.03 11.40
N MET A 30 -1.70 -6.07 10.75
CA MET A 30 -0.30 -6.11 10.31
C MET A 30 0.00 -4.98 9.33
N TRP A 31 -0.90 -4.70 8.38
CA TRP A 31 -0.77 -3.57 7.47
C TRP A 31 -0.72 -2.21 8.19
N ALA A 32 -1.57 -2.02 9.21
CA ALA A 32 -1.55 -0.82 10.04
C ALA A 32 -0.21 -0.67 10.78
N ASP A 33 0.29 -1.75 11.37
CA ASP A 33 1.57 -1.76 12.08
C ASP A 33 2.75 -1.43 11.15
N TYR A 34 2.78 -1.99 9.93
CA TYR A 34 3.81 -1.67 8.95
C TYR A 34 3.78 -0.19 8.52
N LEU A 35 2.60 0.42 8.41
CA LEU A 35 2.45 1.84 8.13
C LEU A 35 2.93 2.71 9.29
N GLU A 36 2.60 2.35 10.52
CA GLU A 36 3.03 3.06 11.73
C GLU A 36 4.55 3.00 11.92
N ARG A 37 5.16 1.84 11.65
CA ARG A 37 6.62 1.65 11.69
C ARG A 37 7.36 2.33 10.54
N GLY A 38 6.65 2.85 9.54
CA GLY A 38 7.24 3.48 8.35
C GLY A 38 7.88 2.47 7.40
N GLU A 39 7.51 1.20 7.48
CA GLU A 39 7.96 0.15 6.56
C GLU A 39 7.23 0.22 5.21
N LEU A 40 6.10 0.93 5.18
CA LEU A 40 5.27 1.17 4.00
C LEU A 40 5.08 2.66 3.74
N LYS A 41 5.02 2.99 2.46
CA LYS A 41 4.52 4.26 1.95
C LYS A 41 3.20 4.03 1.24
N LEU A 42 2.28 4.99 1.38
CA LEU A 42 1.01 4.98 0.66
C LEU A 42 1.18 5.69 -0.68
N LEU A 43 0.49 5.19 -1.69
CA LEU A 43 0.39 5.81 -3.01
C LEU A 43 -1.05 6.27 -3.19
N ALA A 44 -1.24 7.58 -3.19
CA ALA A 44 -2.55 8.20 -3.34
C ALA A 44 -2.74 8.71 -4.77
N PRO A 45 -3.87 8.40 -5.43
CA PRO A 45 -4.16 8.94 -6.75
C PRO A 45 -4.42 10.45 -6.68
N LEU A 46 -4.01 11.18 -7.72
CA LEU A 46 -4.21 12.63 -7.84
C LEU A 46 -5.43 13.02 -8.67
N LYS A 47 -5.85 12.17 -9.60
CA LYS A 47 -6.90 12.50 -10.59
C LYS A 47 -8.17 11.68 -10.43
N GLU A 48 -8.06 10.35 -10.31
CA GLU A 48 -9.23 9.46 -10.23
C GLU A 48 -9.13 8.55 -8.99
N PRO A 49 -10.23 8.32 -8.24
CA PRO A 49 -10.25 7.48 -7.06
C PRO A 49 -10.17 5.99 -7.43
N THR A 50 -9.01 5.56 -7.94
CA THR A 50 -8.73 4.19 -8.38
C THR A 50 -8.22 3.29 -7.26
N GLY A 51 -8.36 3.72 -6.01
CA GLY A 51 -7.88 3.04 -4.81
C GLY A 51 -6.54 3.58 -4.31
N ILE A 52 -6.23 3.27 -3.05
CA ILE A 52 -4.94 3.58 -2.44
C ILE A 52 -4.04 2.36 -2.65
N ALA A 53 -2.83 2.58 -3.14
CA ALA A 53 -1.80 1.54 -3.23
C ALA A 53 -0.72 1.74 -2.16
N PHE A 54 0.19 0.80 -2.06
CA PHE A 54 1.31 0.87 -1.12
C PHE A 54 2.62 0.47 -1.80
N MET A 55 3.72 0.85 -1.15
CA MET A 55 5.07 0.53 -1.56
C MET A 55 5.89 0.21 -0.30
N TRP A 56 6.60 -0.91 -0.32
CA TRP A 56 7.61 -1.23 0.70
C TRP A 56 8.76 -0.22 0.63
N VAL A 57 9.17 0.29 1.79
CA VAL A 57 10.28 1.25 1.88
C VAL A 57 11.61 0.56 1.63
N ASP A 58 11.78 -0.63 2.18
CA ASP A 58 12.91 -1.51 1.88
C ASP A 58 12.52 -2.47 0.77
N GLU A 59 13.12 -2.31 -0.41
CA GLU A 59 12.87 -3.19 -1.55
C GLU A 59 13.57 -4.54 -1.44
N THR A 60 14.49 -4.73 -0.49
CA THR A 60 15.26 -5.98 -0.33
C THR A 60 14.54 -7.03 0.52
N ARG A 61 13.52 -6.65 1.28
CA ARG A 61 12.75 -7.55 2.13
C ARG A 61 11.98 -8.61 1.33
N GLU A 62 11.70 -9.75 1.96
CA GLU A 62 11.02 -10.88 1.33
C GLU A 62 9.67 -10.49 0.70
N GLU A 63 8.88 -9.67 1.40
CA GLU A 63 7.57 -9.20 0.95
C GLU A 63 7.68 -8.36 -0.34
N ALA A 64 8.72 -7.55 -0.48
CA ALA A 64 8.99 -6.74 -1.66
C ALA A 64 9.53 -7.57 -2.84
N GLN A 65 9.93 -8.82 -2.60
CA GLN A 65 10.43 -9.71 -3.63
C GLN A 65 9.35 -10.55 -4.31
N ARG A 66 8.11 -10.53 -3.79
CA ARG A 66 6.98 -11.30 -4.33
C ARG A 66 6.63 -10.87 -5.75
N GLU A 67 6.40 -11.83 -6.64
CA GLU A 67 6.12 -11.56 -8.05
C GLU A 67 4.90 -10.65 -8.25
N GLY A 68 3.81 -10.92 -7.53
CA GLY A 68 2.60 -10.09 -7.59
C GLY A 68 2.85 -8.64 -7.17
N TYR A 69 3.74 -8.42 -6.20
CA TYR A 69 4.13 -7.08 -5.78
C TYR A 69 5.01 -6.40 -6.83
N LYS A 70 6.01 -7.09 -7.38
CA LYS A 70 6.91 -6.55 -8.41
C LYS A 70 6.14 -6.02 -9.62
N VAL A 71 5.21 -6.80 -10.15
CA VAL A 71 4.36 -6.38 -11.28
C VAL A 71 3.52 -5.15 -10.92
N MET A 72 2.94 -5.15 -9.72
CA MET A 72 2.12 -4.05 -9.21
C MET A 72 2.96 -2.76 -9.05
N ILE A 73 4.10 -2.84 -8.36
CA ILE A 73 4.90 -1.66 -8.02
C ILE A 73 5.57 -1.05 -9.26
N GLU A 74 5.97 -1.84 -10.26
CA GLU A 74 6.46 -1.30 -11.53
C GLU A 74 5.40 -0.45 -12.25
N LYS A 75 4.13 -0.86 -12.21
CA LYS A 75 3.03 -0.06 -12.75
C LYS A 75 2.88 1.24 -11.97
N PHE A 76 2.84 1.18 -10.63
CA PHE A 76 2.64 2.38 -9.82
C PHE A 76 3.83 3.35 -9.85
N LYS A 77 5.07 2.87 -9.96
CA LYS A 77 6.25 3.72 -10.19
C LYS A 77 6.08 4.58 -11.44
N LYS A 78 5.67 3.96 -12.56
CA LYS A 78 5.37 4.69 -13.82
C LYS A 78 4.24 5.70 -13.65
N GLU A 79 3.22 5.36 -12.87
CA GLU A 79 2.08 6.28 -12.61
C GLU A 79 2.46 7.43 -11.66
N VAL A 80 3.43 7.24 -10.76
CA VAL A 80 4.03 8.32 -9.97
C VAL A 80 4.85 9.24 -10.87
N GLU A 81 5.68 8.69 -11.76
CA GLU A 81 6.46 9.48 -12.73
C GLU A 81 5.57 10.29 -13.67
N ARG A 82 4.40 9.74 -14.05
CA ARG A 82 3.39 10.42 -14.87
C ARG A 82 2.58 11.48 -14.10
N GLY A 83 2.73 11.56 -12.79
CA GLY A 83 1.95 12.46 -11.93
C GLY A 83 0.47 12.05 -11.81
N THR A 84 0.16 10.77 -12.00
CA THR A 84 -1.18 10.21 -11.71
C THR A 84 -1.30 9.86 -10.23
N TYR A 85 -0.20 9.47 -9.60
CA TYR A 85 -0.12 9.13 -8.17
C TYR A 85 0.94 9.97 -7.47
N ARG A 86 0.78 10.15 -6.16
CA ARG A 86 1.80 10.70 -5.27
C ARG A 86 2.12 9.75 -4.13
N VAL A 87 3.35 9.82 -3.66
CA VAL A 87 3.79 9.13 -2.45
C VAL A 87 3.35 9.93 -1.22
N VAL A 88 2.73 9.24 -0.26
CA VAL A 88 2.28 9.76 1.03
C VAL A 88 2.97 8.94 2.13
N VAL A 89 3.58 9.64 3.09
CA VAL A 89 4.43 9.07 4.15
C VAL A 89 3.66 8.87 5.46
#